data_AF-A0A815GFP9-F1
#
_entry.id   AF-A0A815GFP9-F1
#
_cell.length_a   1.000
_cell.length_b   1.000
_cell.length_c   1.000
_cell.angle_alpha   90.00
_cell.angle_beta   90.00
_cell.angle_gamma   90.00
#
_symmetry.space_group_name_H-M   'P 1'
#
loop_
_entity.id
_entity.type
_entity.pdbx_description
1 polymer ?
#
loop_
_entity_poly.entity_id
_entity_poly.type
_entity_poly.pdbx_seq_one_letter_code
_entity_poly.pdbx_strand_id
1 'polypeptide(L)'
;MVRYLMLLAVLIFFAEVTTEDQNERSYVAKCTAKQCVTLKWIAYSLWIVVLAVCIIDTLSVCVLLRYRHAFRRTNESSNRSEQELAVPLAEENIFQSGRWVSRYHQDGSWYSPHFQQINFSVIQDSLEGHGEDDVGRFNIIGHISNAALKMSMIKRYPSEADGYEVKIDLEWNSRQNAFVGKWFVHTNTYQDSDRFELKKV
;
A
#
# COMPACT_ATOMS: atom_id res chain seq x y z
N MET A 1 -1.14 27.07 24.59
CA MET A 1 -1.83 28.12 25.39
C MET A 1 -1.03 29.43 25.46
N VAL A 2 0.27 29.41 25.78
CA VAL A 2 1.12 30.62 25.88
C VAL A 2 1.20 31.47 24.60
N ARG A 3 1.16 30.86 23.41
CA ARG A 3 1.26 31.59 22.12
C ARG A 3 0.04 32.46 21.79
N TYR A 4 -1.14 32.08 22.24
CA TYR A 4 -2.37 32.86 22.03
C TYR A 4 -2.44 34.08 22.95
N LEU A 5 -1.82 34.01 24.14
CA LEU A 5 -1.75 35.14 25.08
C LEU A 5 -0.85 36.28 24.55
N MET A 6 0.24 35.97 23.83
CA MET A 6 1.08 37.00 23.21
C MET A 6 0.40 37.70 22.03
N LEU A 7 -0.31 36.93 21.18
CA LEU A 7 -1.10 37.50 20.08
C LEU A 7 -2.23 38.40 20.61
N LEU A 8 -2.89 38.00 21.69
CA LEU A 8 -3.92 38.81 22.33
C LEU A 8 -3.34 40.10 22.93
N ALA A 9 -2.18 40.04 23.59
CA ALA A 9 -1.52 41.22 24.16
C ALA A 9 -1.09 42.23 23.07
N VAL A 10 -0.60 41.73 21.93
CA VAL A 10 -0.26 42.58 20.77
C VAL A 10 -1.51 43.22 20.19
N LEU A 11 -2.60 42.47 20.01
CA LEU A 11 -3.87 43.01 19.50
C LEU A 11 -4.50 44.05 20.44
N ILE A 12 -4.41 43.84 21.76
CA ILE A 12 -4.88 44.82 22.77
C ILE A 12 -4.06 46.12 22.68
N PHE A 13 -2.72 46.01 22.60
CA PHE A 13 -1.85 47.18 22.47
C PHE A 13 -2.13 47.98 21.20
N PHE A 14 -2.43 47.30 20.07
CA PHE A 14 -2.78 47.99 18.82
C PHE A 14 -4.18 48.59 18.82
N ALA A 15 -5.17 47.96 19.47
CA ALA A 15 -6.51 48.53 19.59
C ALA A 15 -6.46 49.88 20.33
N GLU A 16 -5.67 49.94 21.41
CA GLU A 16 -5.50 51.14 22.23
C GLU A 16 -4.82 52.29 21.45
N VAL A 17 -3.84 51.98 20.59
CA VAL A 17 -3.17 52.96 19.71
C VAL A 17 -4.10 53.50 18.61
N THR A 18 -5.12 52.77 18.19
CA THR A 18 -6.04 53.20 17.11
C THR A 18 -7.26 53.98 17.59
N THR A 19 -7.61 53.90 18.87
CA THR A 19 -8.81 54.55 19.43
C THR A 19 -8.59 56.00 19.87
N GLU A 20 -7.36 56.50 19.84
CA GLU A 20 -7.00 57.83 20.37
C GLU A 20 -7.07 58.96 19.31
N ASP A 21 -7.82 58.79 18.21
CA ASP A 21 -7.80 59.75 17.07
C ASP A 21 -9.17 60.34 16.68
N GLN A 22 -10.16 60.33 17.58
CA GLN A 22 -11.48 60.92 17.29
C GLN A 22 -11.87 62.13 18.14
N ASN A 23 -11.07 62.58 19.14
CA ASN A 23 -11.57 63.61 20.05
C ASN A 23 -10.64 64.76 20.50
N GLU A 24 -9.50 65.04 19.85
CA GLU A 24 -8.75 66.27 20.17
C GLU A 24 -8.27 67.06 18.93
N ARG A 25 -9.04 68.10 18.61
CA ARG A 25 -8.72 69.16 17.63
C ARG A 25 -7.80 70.26 18.18
N SER A 26 -7.04 70.09 19.27
CA SER A 26 -6.35 71.23 19.91
C SER A 26 -4.92 71.03 20.40
N TYR A 27 -4.19 70.02 19.93
CA TYR A 27 -2.73 69.98 20.10
C TYR A 27 -2.04 69.63 18.77
N VAL A 28 -2.02 70.59 17.84
CA VAL A 28 -1.06 70.60 16.73
C VAL A 28 0.32 70.93 17.31
N ALA A 29 0.90 69.96 18.01
CA ALA A 29 2.32 69.94 18.28
C ALA A 29 3.02 69.51 17.00
N LYS A 30 3.98 70.34 16.57
CA LYS A 30 4.83 70.18 15.38
C LYS A 30 5.55 68.82 15.39
N CYS A 31 4.88 67.76 14.96
CA CYS A 31 5.56 66.57 14.51
C CYS A 31 6.25 66.93 13.18
N THR A 32 7.56 67.18 13.24
CA THR A 32 8.33 67.42 12.02
C THR A 32 8.19 66.19 11.11
N ALA A 33 7.97 66.37 9.81
CA ALA A 33 7.69 65.28 8.87
C ALA A 33 8.66 64.08 8.97
N LYS A 34 9.92 64.33 9.41
CA LYS A 34 10.91 63.30 9.69
C LYS A 34 10.50 62.33 10.81
N GLN A 35 9.90 62.79 11.90
CA GLN A 35 9.48 61.93 13.01
C GLN A 35 8.33 60.98 12.63
N CYS A 36 7.41 61.43 11.77
CA CYS A 36 6.31 60.59 11.28
C CYS A 36 6.80 59.47 10.34
N VAL A 37 7.80 59.76 9.51
CA VAL A 37 8.41 58.76 8.63
C VAL A 37 9.11 57.66 9.44
N THR A 38 9.88 58.03 10.48
CA THR A 38 10.56 57.06 11.34
C THR A 38 9.57 56.12 12.05
N LEU A 39 8.44 56.64 12.54
CA LEU A 39 7.41 55.80 13.19
C LEU A 39 6.82 54.76 12.23
N LYS A 40 6.58 55.13 10.97
CA LYS A 40 6.09 54.21 9.93
C LYS A 40 7.09 53.10 9.63
N TRP A 41 8.39 53.43 9.55
CA TRP A 41 9.44 52.43 9.34
C TRP A 41 9.57 51.47 10.52
N ILE A 42 9.43 51.95 11.76
CA ILE A 42 9.43 51.11 12.96
C ILE A 42 8.24 50.16 12.94
N ALA A 43 7.04 50.66 12.66
CA ALA A 43 5.83 49.84 12.56
C ALA A 43 5.96 48.77 11.46
N TYR A 44 6.49 49.13 10.29
CA TYR A 44 6.72 48.18 9.19
C TYR A 44 7.75 47.11 9.54
N SER A 45 8.84 47.50 10.21
CA SER A 45 9.88 46.57 10.67
C SER A 45 9.33 45.57 11.69
N LEU A 46 8.49 46.04 12.62
CA LEU A 46 7.81 45.17 13.59
C LEU A 46 6.88 44.17 12.89
N TRP A 47 6.12 44.59 11.89
CA TRP A 47 5.27 43.69 11.10
C TRP A 47 6.06 42.60 10.37
N ILE A 48 7.22 42.93 9.80
CA ILE A 48 8.09 41.94 9.15
C ILE A 48 8.57 40.90 10.16
N VAL A 49 8.96 41.32 11.38
CA VAL A 49 9.41 40.41 12.42
C VAL A 49 8.29 39.46 12.85
N VAL A 50 7.06 39.94 13.02
CA VAL A 50 5.91 39.10 13.36
C VAL A 50 5.65 38.07 12.25
N LEU A 51 5.66 38.48 10.97
CA LEU A 51 5.46 37.57 9.84
C LEU A 51 6.56 36.51 9.77
N ALA A 52 7.82 36.89 9.99
CA ALA A 52 8.94 35.95 9.99
C ALA A 52 8.79 34.89 11.09
N VAL A 53 8.39 35.28 12.31
CA VAL A 53 8.15 34.35 13.41
C VAL A 53 7.00 33.38 13.08
N CYS A 54 5.91 33.86 12.50
CA CYS A 54 4.79 33.02 12.08
C CYS A 54 5.20 31.98 11.02
N ILE A 55 6.04 32.38 10.05
CA ILE A 55 6.55 31.48 9.01
C ILE A 55 7.42 30.39 9.62
N ILE A 56 8.36 30.74 10.51
CA ILE A 56 9.25 29.78 11.18
C ILE A 56 8.46 28.76 12.01
N ASP A 57 7.45 29.23 12.74
CA ASP A 57 6.58 28.35 13.54
C ASP A 57 5.80 27.37 12.66
N THR A 58 5.25 27.85 11.55
CA THR A 58 4.51 27.01 10.59
C THR A 58 5.42 25.95 9.98
N LEU A 59 6.63 26.32 9.56
CA LEU A 59 7.62 25.39 9.01
C LEU A 59 8.04 24.34 10.05
N SER A 60 8.23 24.73 11.32
CA SER A 60 8.59 23.82 12.41
C SER A 60 7.50 22.78 12.67
N VAL A 61 6.23 23.19 12.66
CA VAL A 61 5.09 22.27 12.77
C VAL A 61 5.04 21.32 11.57
N CYS A 62 5.24 21.81 10.35
CA CYS A 62 5.27 20.97 9.15
C CYS A 62 6.38 19.91 9.20
N VAL A 63 7.58 20.28 9.67
CA VAL A 63 8.70 19.34 9.84
C VAL A 63 8.37 18.28 10.89
N LEU A 64 7.80 18.67 12.03
CA LEU A 64 7.39 17.72 13.08
C LEU A 64 6.28 16.77 12.61
N LEU A 65 5.32 17.24 11.82
CA LEU A 65 4.27 16.40 11.24
C LEU A 65 4.84 15.40 10.23
N ARG A 66 5.77 15.84 9.35
CA ARG A 66 6.47 14.93 8.43
C ARG A 66 7.30 13.90 9.17
N TYR A 67 8.02 14.31 10.21
CA TYR A 67 8.81 13.41 11.04
C TYR A 67 7.92 12.37 11.75
N ARG A 68 6.81 12.79 12.36
CA ARG A 68 5.83 11.88 12.96
C ARG A 68 5.24 10.90 11.95
N HIS A 69 4.90 11.36 10.76
CA HIS A 69 4.35 10.49 9.72
C HIS A 69 5.39 9.47 9.20
N ALA A 70 6.65 9.87 9.06
CA ALA A 70 7.74 8.96 8.70
C ALA A 70 7.99 7.93 9.80
N PHE A 71 8.04 8.36 11.07
CA PHE A 71 8.24 7.48 12.22
C PHE A 71 7.08 6.48 12.42
N ARG A 72 5.84 6.88 12.10
CA ARG A 72 4.69 5.97 12.13
C ARG A 72 4.82 4.83 11.11
N ARG A 73 5.31 5.13 9.90
CA ARG A 73 5.54 4.11 8.86
C ARG A 73 6.62 3.10 9.24
N THR A 74 7.68 3.52 9.94
CA THR A 74 8.73 2.58 10.37
C THR A 74 8.25 1.67 11.49
N ASN A 75 7.44 2.18 12.42
CA ASN A 75 6.91 1.36 13.52
C ASN A 75 5.81 0.38 13.06
N GLU A 76 5.01 0.73 12.04
CA GLU A 76 4.07 -0.22 11.40
C GLU A 76 4.81 -1.38 10.71
N SER A 77 6.04 -1.18 10.23
CA SER A 77 6.87 -2.26 9.67
C SER A 77 7.53 -3.11 10.75
N SER A 78 7.85 -2.55 11.92
CA SER A 78 8.56 -3.24 13.00
C SER A 78 7.62 -4.00 13.96
N ASN A 79 6.37 -3.55 14.11
CA ASN A 79 5.36 -4.26 14.93
C ASN A 79 4.63 -5.38 14.16
N ARG A 80 4.95 -5.61 12.88
CA ARG A 80 4.40 -6.73 12.10
C ARG A 80 5.19 -8.03 12.26
N SER A 81 6.38 -7.98 12.86
CA SER A 81 7.26 -9.14 13.07
C SER A 81 7.15 -9.80 14.44
N GLU A 82 6.46 -9.19 15.41
CA GLU A 82 6.33 -9.72 16.78
C GLU A 82 4.93 -9.47 17.36
N GLN A 83 3.89 -10.02 16.74
CA GLN A 83 2.63 -10.27 17.45
C GLN A 83 2.26 -11.75 17.33
N GLU A 84 2.88 -12.51 18.23
CA GLU A 84 2.33 -13.62 19.00
C GLU A 84 0.90 -14.05 18.63
N LEU A 85 0.84 -15.11 17.83
CA LEU A 85 0.09 -16.35 18.12
C LEU A 85 -1.29 -16.19 18.79
N ALA A 86 -2.17 -15.39 18.19
CA ALA A 86 -3.57 -15.80 18.18
C ALA A 86 -3.63 -17.07 17.32
N VAL A 87 -3.79 -18.24 17.94
CA VAL A 87 -4.09 -19.49 17.23
C VAL A 87 -5.28 -19.17 16.32
N PRO A 88 -5.10 -19.07 15.00
CA PRO A 88 -6.20 -18.77 14.10
C PRO A 88 -7.18 -19.92 14.27
N LEU A 89 -8.44 -19.59 14.56
CA LEU A 89 -9.58 -20.48 14.37
C LEU A 89 -9.30 -21.32 13.13
N ALA A 90 -9.01 -22.61 13.32
CA ALA A 90 -8.46 -23.53 12.33
C ALA A 90 -8.78 -23.06 10.91
N GLU A 91 -7.88 -22.25 10.34
CA GLU A 91 -8.06 -21.71 9.00
C GLU A 91 -8.03 -22.94 8.13
N GLU A 92 -9.20 -23.30 7.58
CA GLU A 92 -9.39 -24.54 6.86
C GLU A 92 -8.25 -24.64 5.85
N ASN A 93 -7.35 -25.62 6.05
CA ASN A 93 -6.14 -25.73 5.25
C ASN A 93 -6.56 -25.73 3.79
N ILE A 94 -6.24 -24.68 3.03
CA ILE A 94 -6.71 -24.53 1.65
C ILE A 94 -6.01 -25.51 0.71
N PHE A 95 -4.84 -26.00 1.11
CA PHE A 95 -4.04 -27.00 0.40
C PHE A 95 -4.49 -28.41 0.79
N GLN A 96 -5.73 -28.76 0.43
CA GLN A 96 -6.30 -30.08 0.69
C GLN A 96 -6.02 -31.03 -0.46
N SER A 97 -5.36 -32.14 -0.15
CA SER A 97 -5.14 -33.23 -1.11
C SER A 97 -6.48 -33.81 -1.57
N GLY A 98 -6.58 -34.18 -2.83
CA GLY A 98 -7.81 -34.71 -3.40
C GLY A 98 -7.98 -34.40 -4.88
N ARG A 99 -9.24 -34.46 -5.31
CA ARG A 99 -9.65 -34.15 -6.68
C ARG A 99 -9.91 -32.65 -6.82
N TRP A 100 -9.31 -32.07 -7.85
CA TRP A 100 -9.45 -30.68 -8.23
C TRP A 100 -9.95 -30.60 -9.67
N VAL A 101 -10.70 -29.53 -9.95
CA VAL A 101 -11.14 -29.17 -11.30
C VAL A 101 -10.37 -27.96 -11.77
N SER A 102 -9.79 -28.03 -12.97
CA SER A 102 -9.09 -26.92 -13.60
C SER A 102 -9.80 -26.43 -14.84
N ARG A 103 -9.54 -25.17 -15.16
CA ARG A 103 -9.89 -24.53 -16.43
C ARG A 103 -8.82 -23.55 -16.85
N TYR A 104 -8.56 -23.46 -18.13
CA TYR A 104 -7.60 -22.51 -18.70
C TYR A 104 -8.22 -21.73 -19.84
N HIS A 105 -7.77 -20.50 -20.00
CA HIS A 105 -8.15 -19.64 -21.11
C HIS A 105 -7.05 -19.69 -22.16
N GLN A 106 -7.40 -19.81 -23.44
CA GLN A 106 -6.48 -19.77 -24.57
C GLN A 106 -7.24 -19.31 -25.81
N ASP A 107 -6.62 -18.50 -26.67
CA ASP A 107 -7.21 -18.03 -27.93
C ASP A 107 -8.64 -17.43 -27.78
N GLY A 108 -8.86 -16.70 -26.68
CA GLY A 108 -10.15 -16.06 -26.39
C GLY A 108 -11.24 -17.01 -25.87
N SER A 109 -10.93 -18.29 -25.64
CA SER A 109 -11.89 -19.32 -25.21
C SER A 109 -11.46 -19.99 -23.90
N TRP A 110 -12.43 -20.48 -23.14
CA TRP A 110 -12.19 -21.29 -21.94
C TRP A 110 -12.29 -22.77 -22.26
N TYR A 111 -11.27 -23.54 -21.85
CA TYR A 111 -11.18 -24.99 -21.97
C TYR A 111 -11.36 -25.61 -20.59
N SER A 112 -12.44 -26.39 -20.41
CA SER A 112 -12.89 -26.92 -19.12
C SER A 112 -14.19 -27.72 -19.20
N PRO A 113 -14.48 -28.54 -18.17
CA PRO A 113 -13.67 -28.83 -16.97
C PRO A 113 -12.72 -30.03 -17.14
N HIS A 114 -11.50 -29.91 -16.60
CA HIS A 114 -10.56 -31.03 -16.51
C HIS A 114 -10.32 -31.42 -15.06
N PHE A 115 -10.30 -32.72 -14.78
CA PHE A 115 -10.08 -33.22 -13.43
C PHE A 115 -8.63 -33.64 -13.24
N GLN A 116 -8.10 -33.33 -12.06
CA GLN A 116 -6.74 -33.70 -11.67
C GLN A 116 -6.71 -34.10 -10.19
N GLN A 117 -5.89 -35.09 -9.87
CA GLN A 117 -5.59 -35.49 -8.51
C GLN A 117 -4.34 -34.73 -8.05
N ILE A 118 -4.41 -34.04 -6.91
CA ILE A 118 -3.29 -33.31 -6.33
C ILE A 118 -3.12 -33.74 -4.88
N ASN A 119 -1.88 -34.06 -4.50
CA ASN A 119 -1.46 -34.33 -3.15
C ASN A 119 -0.54 -33.19 -2.70
N PHE A 120 -0.94 -32.48 -1.65
CA PHE A 120 -0.16 -31.42 -1.03
C PHE A 120 0.62 -31.97 0.17
N SER A 121 1.87 -31.53 0.30
CA SER A 121 2.73 -31.79 1.46
C SER A 121 3.10 -30.46 2.10
N VAL A 122 2.30 -30.04 3.09
CA VAL A 122 2.51 -28.76 3.81
C VAL A 122 3.83 -28.75 4.58
N ILE A 123 4.34 -29.91 4.99
CA ILE A 123 5.61 -30.01 5.70
C ILE A 123 6.80 -29.78 4.76
N GLN A 124 6.68 -30.18 3.50
CA GLN A 124 7.75 -30.08 2.50
C GLN A 124 7.58 -28.90 1.55
N ASP A 125 6.53 -28.08 1.76
CA ASP A 125 6.12 -27.02 0.85
C ASP A 125 6.04 -27.48 -0.62
N SER A 126 5.57 -28.71 -0.83
CA SER A 126 5.53 -29.35 -2.14
C SER A 126 4.14 -29.85 -2.51
N LEU A 127 3.95 -30.08 -3.80
CA LEU A 127 2.78 -30.76 -4.34
C LEU A 127 3.18 -31.72 -5.46
N GLU A 128 2.40 -32.77 -5.60
CA GLU A 128 2.50 -33.72 -6.70
C GLU A 128 1.10 -34.15 -7.15
N GLY A 129 0.97 -34.64 -8.37
CA GLY A 129 -0.34 -35.02 -8.89
C GLY A 129 -0.31 -35.56 -10.30
N HIS A 130 -1.49 -35.80 -10.85
CA HIS A 130 -1.68 -36.20 -12.23
C HIS A 130 -3.08 -35.84 -12.72
N GLY A 131 -3.27 -35.81 -14.03
CA GLY A 131 -4.56 -35.54 -14.66
C GLY A 131 -4.54 -35.79 -16.16
N GLU A 132 -5.64 -35.42 -16.79
CA GLU A 132 -5.83 -35.51 -18.24
C GLU A 132 -6.63 -34.29 -18.71
N ASP A 133 -6.19 -33.65 -19.78
CA ASP A 133 -6.89 -32.56 -20.47
C ASP A 133 -6.82 -32.73 -21.99
N ASP A 134 -7.20 -31.69 -22.74
CA ASP A 134 -7.28 -31.75 -24.21
C ASP A 134 -5.93 -31.98 -24.89
N VAL A 135 -4.82 -31.72 -24.20
CA VAL A 135 -3.46 -32.01 -24.70
C VAL A 135 -3.11 -33.48 -24.43
N GLY A 136 -3.50 -34.01 -23.28
CA GLY A 136 -3.33 -35.41 -22.94
C GLY A 136 -3.10 -35.66 -21.45
N ARG A 137 -2.47 -36.79 -21.13
CA ARG A 137 -2.14 -37.15 -19.75
C ARG A 137 -0.89 -36.44 -19.27
N PHE A 138 -0.93 -35.94 -18.05
CA PHE A 138 0.18 -35.21 -17.44
C PHE A 138 0.41 -35.60 -15.99
N ASN A 139 1.66 -35.42 -15.56
CA ASN A 139 2.04 -35.42 -14.14
C ASN A 139 2.22 -33.96 -13.67
N ILE A 140 1.90 -33.71 -12.41
CA ILE A 140 2.05 -32.41 -11.76
C ILE A 140 3.16 -32.53 -10.72
N ILE A 141 4.08 -31.58 -10.71
CA ILE A 141 4.98 -31.33 -9.57
C ILE A 141 4.97 -29.84 -9.25
N GLY A 142 5.27 -29.46 -8.02
CA GLY A 142 5.29 -28.04 -7.67
C GLY A 142 5.68 -27.76 -6.24
N HIS A 143 5.59 -26.47 -5.90
CA HIS A 143 5.77 -25.97 -4.55
C HIS A 143 4.58 -25.13 -4.13
N ILE A 144 4.32 -25.13 -2.83
CA ILE A 144 3.32 -24.27 -2.21
C ILE A 144 4.00 -23.27 -1.29
N SER A 145 3.33 -22.15 -1.05
CA SER A 145 3.69 -21.22 0.01
C SER A 145 2.45 -21.01 0.86
N ASN A 146 2.38 -21.70 2.00
CA ASN A 146 1.24 -21.58 2.91
C ASN A 146 1.09 -20.16 3.45
N ALA A 147 2.21 -19.49 3.75
CA ALA A 147 2.20 -18.10 4.23
C ALA A 147 1.68 -17.10 3.18
N ALA A 148 1.95 -17.33 1.90
CA ALA A 148 1.50 -16.45 0.82
C ALA A 148 0.18 -16.89 0.19
N LEU A 149 -0.35 -18.06 0.56
CA LEU A 149 -1.48 -18.73 -0.09
C LEU A 149 -1.29 -18.84 -1.61
N LYS A 150 -0.07 -19.22 -2.02
CA LYS A 150 0.34 -19.36 -3.43
C LYS A 150 0.80 -20.76 -3.73
N MET A 151 0.73 -21.15 -5.00
CA MET A 151 1.41 -22.32 -5.50
C MET A 151 1.99 -22.07 -6.88
N SER A 152 3.06 -22.79 -7.20
CA SER A 152 3.60 -22.90 -8.54
C SER A 152 3.70 -24.38 -8.87
N MET A 153 3.15 -24.77 -10.02
CA MET A 153 3.15 -26.14 -10.48
C MET A 153 3.59 -26.24 -11.93
N ILE A 154 4.13 -27.40 -12.28
CA ILE A 154 4.56 -27.75 -13.62
C ILE A 154 3.77 -28.99 -14.03
N LYS A 155 3.00 -28.88 -15.12
CA LYS A 155 2.45 -30.04 -15.83
C LYS A 155 3.49 -30.55 -16.81
N ARG A 156 3.78 -31.85 -16.75
CA ARG A 156 4.67 -32.55 -17.68
C ARG A 156 3.88 -33.57 -18.46
N TYR A 157 3.95 -33.51 -19.79
CA TYR A 157 3.25 -34.42 -20.70
C TYR A 157 4.25 -35.44 -21.26
N PRO A 158 4.29 -36.69 -20.75
CA PRO A 158 5.31 -37.66 -21.15
C PRO A 158 5.15 -38.16 -22.60
N SER A 159 3.94 -38.05 -23.15
CA SER A 159 3.62 -38.49 -24.51
C SER A 159 4.03 -37.49 -25.59
N GLU A 160 4.33 -36.25 -25.21
CA GLU A 160 4.77 -35.22 -26.16
C GLU A 160 6.29 -35.36 -26.39
N ALA A 161 6.68 -35.50 -27.65
CA ALA A 161 8.02 -35.89 -28.08
C ALA A 161 9.16 -34.96 -27.57
N ASP A 162 8.82 -33.74 -27.15
CA ASP A 162 9.78 -32.70 -26.75
C ASP A 162 9.76 -32.39 -25.24
N GLY A 163 9.10 -33.20 -24.41
CA GLY A 163 9.03 -32.93 -22.97
C GLY A 163 8.29 -31.64 -22.66
N TYR A 164 7.10 -31.49 -23.25
CA TYR A 164 6.25 -30.31 -23.11
C TYR A 164 5.92 -30.05 -21.64
N GLU A 165 6.37 -28.89 -21.14
CA GLU A 165 6.13 -28.44 -19.76
C GLU A 165 5.26 -27.17 -19.76
N VAL A 166 4.23 -27.17 -18.91
CA VAL A 166 3.39 -25.99 -18.67
C VAL A 166 3.60 -25.56 -17.23
N LYS A 167 4.18 -24.37 -17.03
CA LYS A 167 4.31 -23.76 -15.71
C LYS A 167 3.01 -23.02 -15.37
N ILE A 168 2.53 -23.14 -14.13
CA ILE A 168 1.29 -22.54 -13.69
C ILE A 168 1.53 -21.92 -12.31
N ASP A 169 1.34 -20.61 -12.20
CA ASP A 169 1.50 -19.86 -10.96
C ASP A 169 0.12 -19.35 -10.50
N LEU A 170 -0.31 -19.74 -9.30
CA LEU A 170 -1.63 -19.45 -8.75
C LEU A 170 -1.57 -18.82 -7.36
N GLU A 171 -2.58 -18.00 -7.07
CA GLU A 171 -2.84 -17.38 -5.78
C GLU A 171 -4.26 -17.69 -5.32
N TRP A 172 -4.45 -17.93 -4.04
CA TRP A 172 -5.77 -18.19 -3.46
C TRP A 172 -6.66 -16.95 -3.54
N ASN A 173 -7.84 -17.10 -4.13
CA ASN A 173 -8.87 -16.08 -4.17
C ASN A 173 -10.04 -16.49 -3.27
N SER A 174 -10.06 -15.93 -2.05
CA SER A 174 -11.09 -16.22 -1.05
C SER A 174 -12.51 -15.87 -1.48
N ARG A 175 -12.70 -14.92 -2.41
CA ARG A 175 -14.03 -14.56 -2.93
C ARG A 175 -14.58 -15.61 -3.90
N GLN A 176 -13.69 -16.28 -4.62
CA GLN A 176 -14.05 -17.29 -5.62
C GLN A 176 -13.90 -18.73 -5.08
N ASN A 177 -13.38 -18.88 -3.87
CA ASN A 177 -13.01 -20.16 -3.26
C ASN A 177 -12.18 -21.02 -4.23
N ALA A 178 -11.18 -20.40 -4.84
CA ALA A 178 -10.41 -20.96 -5.95
C ALA A 178 -8.99 -20.43 -5.96
N PHE A 179 -8.06 -21.21 -6.48
CA PHE A 179 -6.76 -20.72 -6.90
C PHE A 179 -6.86 -20.16 -8.31
N VAL A 180 -6.37 -18.93 -8.50
CA VAL A 180 -6.43 -18.22 -9.78
C VAL A 180 -5.06 -17.67 -10.13
N GLY A 181 -4.74 -17.62 -11.42
CA GLY A 181 -3.46 -17.09 -11.86
C GLY A 181 -3.24 -17.30 -13.34
N LYS A 182 -2.00 -17.67 -13.70
CA LYS A 182 -1.61 -17.83 -15.10
C LYS A 182 -0.91 -19.15 -15.35
N TRP A 183 -1.13 -19.69 -16.55
CA TRP A 183 -0.29 -20.71 -17.13
C TRP A 183 0.71 -20.07 -18.09
N PHE A 184 1.84 -20.73 -18.30
CA PHE A 184 2.93 -20.32 -19.18
C PHE A 184 3.45 -21.56 -19.90
N VAL A 185 3.55 -21.46 -21.21
CA VAL A 185 4.26 -22.44 -22.04
C VAL A 185 5.50 -21.77 -22.58
N HIS A 186 6.64 -22.43 -22.47
CA HIS A 186 7.87 -21.99 -23.09
C HIS A 186 8.60 -23.19 -23.70
N THR A 187 8.60 -23.23 -25.03
CA THR A 187 9.37 -24.17 -25.84
C THR A 187 10.29 -23.38 -26.77
N ASN A 188 11.17 -24.06 -27.51
CA ASN A 188 12.06 -23.41 -28.47
C ASN A 188 11.31 -22.70 -29.61
N THR A 189 10.06 -23.09 -29.89
CA THR A 189 9.29 -22.65 -31.05
C THR A 189 7.97 -21.96 -30.69
N TYR A 190 7.52 -22.06 -29.44
CA TYR A 190 6.23 -21.55 -28.98
C TYR A 190 6.34 -21.01 -27.55
N GLN A 191 5.81 -19.79 -27.35
CA GLN A 191 5.67 -19.16 -26.06
C GLN A 191 4.30 -18.53 -25.94
N ASP A 192 3.58 -18.86 -24.87
CA ASP A 192 2.25 -18.32 -24.61
C ASP A 192 1.94 -18.30 -23.10
N SER A 193 0.98 -17.49 -22.70
CA SER A 193 0.51 -17.42 -21.32
C SER A 193 -0.87 -16.79 -21.23
N ASP A 194 -1.74 -17.36 -20.39
CA ASP A 194 -3.05 -16.77 -20.12
C ASP A 194 -3.59 -17.29 -18.78
N ARG A 195 -4.87 -17.05 -18.50
CA ARG A 195 -5.54 -17.29 -17.21
C ARG A 195 -5.71 -18.79 -16.95
N PHE A 196 -5.52 -19.15 -15.70
CA PHE A 196 -5.77 -20.49 -15.17
C PHE A 196 -6.57 -20.40 -13.87
N GLU A 197 -7.50 -21.31 -13.67
CA GLU A 197 -8.23 -21.47 -12.41
C GLU A 197 -8.24 -22.93 -11.97
N LEU A 198 -8.15 -23.13 -10.66
CA LEU A 198 -8.14 -24.42 -10.00
C LEU A 198 -9.08 -24.39 -8.78
N LYS A 199 -10.08 -25.27 -8.77
CA LYS A 199 -11.11 -25.34 -7.72
C LYS A 199 -11.17 -26.74 -7.14
N LYS A 200 -11.41 -26.82 -5.84
CA LYS A 200 -11.61 -28.10 -5.16
C LYS A 200 -12.99 -28.65 -5.53
N VAL A 201 -13.09 -29.96 -5.74
CA VAL A 201 -14.36 -30.68 -5.97
C VAL A 201 -15.01 -31.04 -4.64
#